data_AF-A0A2H9NVX8-F1
#
_entry.id   AF-A0A2H9NVX8-F1
#
_cell.length_a   1.000
_cell.length_b   1.000
_cell.length_c   1.000
_cell.angle_alpha   90.00
_cell.angle_beta   90.00
_cell.angle_gamma   90.00
#
_symmetry.space_group_name_H-M   'P 1'
#
loop_
_entity.id
_entity.type
_entity.pdbx_description
1 polymer ?
#
loop_
_entity_poly.entity_id
_entity_poly.type
_entity_poly.pdbx_seq_one_letter_code
_entity_poly.pdbx_strand_id
1 'polypeptide(L)'
;MLSVFQPLFSTEQCRAQPKKPIMAHTTYEHHNISREVLYDIVAIFMCLFAAALIHEAGHFLLAQYFNLEPSFGFDAQHFYVKSLTPESDYQQRIIEAGGALFNLLSGTLFLFVILMRLPDAEKLSKKTSFYFSLLCATNLLVGIMTLILEVILRVS
;
A
#
# COMPACT_ATOMS: atom_id res chain seq x y z
N MET A 1 -9.40 91.93 1.45
CA MET A 1 -9.54 91.07 0.26
C MET A 1 -10.02 89.70 0.73
N LEU A 2 -11.33 89.47 0.69
CA LEU A 2 -11.99 88.23 1.10
C LEU A 2 -12.45 87.53 -0.18
N SER A 3 -11.98 86.30 -0.37
CA SER A 3 -12.24 85.46 -1.53
C SER A 3 -13.65 84.87 -1.48
N VAL A 4 -14.42 85.19 -2.51
CA VAL A 4 -15.63 84.51 -2.97
C VAL A 4 -15.22 83.14 -3.54
N PHE A 5 -15.94 82.05 -3.23
CA PHE A 5 -16.44 81.09 -4.22
C PHE A 5 -17.38 80.05 -3.59
N GLN A 6 -18.50 79.89 -4.27
CA GLN A 6 -19.67 79.06 -3.99
C GLN A 6 -19.65 77.82 -4.94
N PRO A 7 -20.65 76.91 -4.95
CA PRO A 7 -20.46 75.51 -4.59
C PRO A 7 -20.50 74.49 -5.75
N LEU A 8 -20.15 73.25 -5.39
CA LEU A 8 -20.23 72.01 -6.16
C LEU A 8 -21.61 71.78 -6.81
N PHE A 9 -21.61 71.46 -8.11
CA PHE A 9 -22.43 70.40 -8.69
C PHE A 9 -21.78 69.90 -9.99
N SER A 10 -21.52 68.61 -10.10
CA SER A 10 -21.32 67.94 -11.39
C SER A 10 -21.87 66.52 -11.29
N THR A 11 -22.96 66.31 -12.01
CA THR A 11 -23.67 65.05 -12.22
C THR A 11 -22.83 64.09 -13.06
N GLU A 12 -22.24 63.06 -12.46
CA GLU A 12 -21.70 61.93 -13.23
C GLU A 12 -22.78 60.89 -13.52
N GLN A 13 -22.99 60.70 -14.83
CA GLN A 13 -23.93 59.79 -15.43
C GLN A 13 -23.55 58.32 -15.16
N CYS A 14 -24.44 57.59 -14.50
CA CYS A 14 -24.39 56.14 -14.39
C CYS A 14 -24.64 55.50 -15.77
N ARG A 15 -23.58 55.05 -16.46
CA ARG A 15 -23.67 54.21 -17.66
C ARG A 15 -23.60 52.74 -17.26
N ALA A 16 -24.74 52.05 -17.31
CA ALA A 16 -24.80 50.60 -17.21
C ALA A 16 -24.14 49.96 -18.45
N GLN A 17 -23.06 49.20 -18.25
CA GLN A 17 -22.52 48.33 -19.29
C GLN A 17 -23.20 46.95 -19.26
N PRO A 18 -23.48 46.32 -20.42
CA PRO A 18 -24.02 44.98 -20.46
C PRO A 18 -22.95 43.95 -20.06
N LYS A 19 -23.22 43.17 -19.01
CA LYS A 19 -22.41 42.00 -18.62
C LYS A 19 -22.38 41.00 -19.77
N LYS A 20 -21.21 40.77 -20.37
CA LYS A 20 -20.99 39.63 -21.27
C LYS A 20 -21.18 38.33 -20.48
N PRO A 21 -21.81 37.30 -21.06
CA PRO A 21 -21.87 35.98 -20.44
C PRO A 21 -20.46 35.42 -20.32
N ILE A 22 -20.03 35.19 -19.07
CA ILE A 22 -18.80 34.47 -18.77
C ILE A 22 -19.10 33.00 -19.08
N MET A 23 -18.72 32.53 -20.26
CA MET A 23 -18.64 31.09 -20.51
C MET A 23 -17.47 30.57 -19.69
N ALA A 24 -17.78 29.98 -18.54
CA ALA A 24 -16.85 29.18 -17.76
C ALA A 24 -16.51 27.94 -18.59
N HIS A 25 -15.42 28.02 -19.37
CA HIS A 25 -14.74 26.82 -19.83
C HIS A 25 -14.19 26.12 -18.60
N THR A 26 -14.93 25.15 -18.07
CA THR A 26 -14.39 24.15 -17.17
C THR A 26 -13.44 23.28 -17.99
N THR A 27 -12.18 23.69 -18.06
CA THR A 27 -11.09 22.80 -18.48
C THR A 27 -10.99 21.71 -17.42
N TYR A 28 -11.57 20.54 -17.72
CA TYR A 28 -11.25 19.31 -17.03
C TYR A 28 -9.78 19.01 -17.30
N GLU A 29 -8.90 19.37 -16.36
CA GLU A 29 -7.53 18.88 -16.38
C GLU A 29 -7.58 17.37 -16.17
N HIS A 30 -7.44 16.62 -17.26
CA HIS A 30 -7.06 15.22 -17.16
C HIS A 30 -5.69 15.17 -16.50
N HIS A 31 -5.64 14.87 -15.20
CA HIS A 31 -4.42 14.53 -14.47
C HIS A 31 -3.79 13.30 -15.14
N ASN A 32 -2.86 13.56 -16.04
CA ASN A 32 -2.10 12.54 -16.73
C ASN A 32 -1.11 11.95 -15.73
N ILE A 33 -1.43 10.78 -15.17
CA ILE A 33 -0.54 10.07 -14.24
C ILE A 33 0.78 9.81 -14.98
N SER A 34 1.90 10.26 -14.42
CA SER A 34 3.20 10.04 -15.04
C SER A 34 3.51 8.55 -15.07
N ARG A 35 4.23 8.10 -16.11
CA ARG A 35 4.64 6.68 -16.22
C ARG A 35 5.44 6.22 -14.99
N GLU A 36 6.18 7.13 -14.35
CA GLU A 36 6.94 6.84 -13.15
C GLU A 36 6.05 6.48 -11.96
N VAL A 37 4.97 7.24 -11.74
CA VAL A 37 3.98 6.94 -10.69
C VAL A 37 3.32 5.59 -10.96
N LEU A 38 3.01 5.27 -12.22
CA LEU A 38 2.46 3.97 -12.58
C LEU A 38 3.42 2.82 -12.22
N TYR A 39 4.72 2.98 -12.48
CA TYR A 39 5.71 1.98 -12.09
C TYR A 39 5.83 1.81 -10.57
N ASP A 40 5.77 2.90 -9.82
CA ASP A 40 5.79 2.83 -8.35
C ASP A 40 4.56 2.10 -7.80
N ILE A 41 3.37 2.38 -8.35
CA ILE A 41 2.13 1.67 -7.99
C ILE A 41 2.29 0.17 -8.27
N VAL A 42 2.75 -0.21 -9.47
CA VAL A 42 2.96 -1.62 -9.83
C VAL A 42 3.98 -2.27 -8.89
N ALA A 43 5.09 -1.60 -8.57
CA ALA A 43 6.09 -2.14 -7.66
C ALA A 43 5.54 -2.38 -6.24
N ILE A 44 4.71 -1.46 -5.73
CA ILE A 44 4.03 -1.62 -4.43
C ILE A 44 3.09 -2.83 -4.47
N PHE A 45 2.28 -2.97 -5.51
CA PHE A 45 1.40 -4.13 -5.69
C PHE A 45 2.18 -5.44 -5.74
N MET A 46 3.30 -5.46 -6.46
CA MET A 46 4.17 -6.65 -6.52
C MET A 46 4.78 -7.00 -5.15
N CYS A 47 5.13 -6.00 -4.32
CA CYS A 47 5.62 -6.25 -2.97
C CYS A 47 4.54 -6.87 -2.07
N LEU A 48 3.30 -6.35 -2.14
CA LEU A 48 2.16 -6.90 -1.42
C LEU A 48 1.85 -8.34 -1.87
N PHE A 49 1.80 -8.56 -3.18
CA PHE A 49 1.56 -9.89 -3.74
C PHE A 49 2.66 -10.89 -3.34
N ALA A 50 3.93 -10.48 -3.38
CA ALA A 50 5.03 -11.32 -2.93
C ALA A 50 4.93 -11.67 -1.44
N ALA A 51 4.56 -10.72 -0.58
CA ALA A 51 4.35 -10.99 0.85
C ALA A 51 3.17 -11.95 1.10
N ALA A 52 2.09 -11.85 0.31
CA ALA A 52 0.98 -12.80 0.38
C ALA A 52 1.41 -14.21 -0.08
N LEU A 53 2.20 -14.31 -1.16
CA LEU A 53 2.73 -15.60 -1.62
C LEU A 53 3.66 -16.26 -0.58
N ILE A 54 4.51 -15.48 0.08
CA ILE A 54 5.39 -16.00 1.14
C ILE A 54 4.55 -16.50 2.34
N HIS A 55 3.49 -15.78 2.69
CA HIS A 55 2.55 -16.17 3.73
C HIS A 55 1.92 -17.53 3.43
N GLU A 56 1.28 -17.65 2.26
CA GLU A 56 0.64 -18.89 1.83
C GLU A 56 1.64 -20.03 1.63
N ALA A 57 2.87 -19.73 1.19
CA ALA A 57 3.93 -20.74 1.13
C ALA A 57 4.25 -21.33 2.51
N GLY A 58 4.16 -20.54 3.59
CA GLY A 58 4.32 -21.03 4.96
C GLY A 58 3.25 -22.05 5.34
N HIS A 59 1.97 -21.75 5.06
CA HIS A 59 0.87 -22.70 5.25
C HIS A 59 1.08 -23.98 4.42
N PHE A 60 1.44 -23.82 3.14
CA PHE A 60 1.67 -24.93 2.22
C PHE A 60 2.78 -25.87 2.72
N LEU A 61 3.94 -25.32 3.07
CA LEU A 61 5.10 -26.11 3.49
C LEU A 61 4.84 -26.87 4.79
N LEU A 62 4.13 -26.27 5.74
CA LEU A 62 3.78 -26.95 6.99
C LEU A 62 2.70 -28.01 6.79
N ALA A 63 1.68 -27.74 5.97
CA ALA A 63 0.69 -28.74 5.61
C ALA A 63 1.34 -29.94 4.87
N GLN A 64 2.31 -29.66 3.99
CA GLN A 64 3.10 -30.68 3.30
C GLN A 64 3.97 -31.48 4.27
N TYR A 65 4.61 -30.81 5.25
CA TYR A 65 5.39 -31.47 6.30
C TYR A 65 4.54 -32.48 7.09
N PHE A 66 3.26 -32.18 7.31
CA PHE A 66 2.31 -33.09 7.96
C PHE A 66 1.66 -34.12 7.02
N ASN A 67 2.05 -34.17 5.74
CA ASN A 67 1.46 -35.04 4.71
C ASN A 67 -0.06 -34.83 4.52
N LEU A 68 -0.52 -33.57 4.59
CA LEU A 68 -1.95 -33.23 4.47
C LEU A 68 -2.41 -32.93 3.04
N GLU A 69 -1.53 -33.21 2.05
CA GLU A 69 -1.77 -32.99 0.62
C GLU A 69 -2.31 -31.58 0.33
N PRO A 70 -1.55 -30.51 0.62
CA PRO A 70 -2.03 -29.15 0.43
C PRO A 70 -2.23 -28.81 -1.04
N SER A 71 -3.24 -27.99 -1.31
CA SER A 71 -3.55 -27.45 -2.63
C SER A 71 -3.78 -25.93 -2.53
N PHE A 72 -3.37 -25.22 -3.57
CA PHE A 72 -3.64 -23.78 -3.68
C PHE A 72 -5.05 -23.56 -4.23
N GLY A 73 -5.78 -22.65 -3.59
CA GLY A 73 -7.10 -22.20 -3.99
C GLY A 73 -7.15 -20.68 -4.15
N PHE A 74 -8.16 -20.23 -4.89
CA PHE A 74 -8.48 -18.81 -5.03
C PHE A 74 -9.99 -18.64 -4.85
N ASP A 75 -10.41 -17.75 -3.96
CA ASP A 75 -11.80 -17.34 -3.83
C ASP A 75 -11.97 -15.85 -4.13
N ALA A 76 -13.19 -15.33 -3.98
CA ALA A 76 -13.50 -13.93 -4.25
C ALA A 76 -12.77 -12.94 -3.30
N GLN A 77 -12.22 -13.42 -2.19
CA GLN A 77 -11.64 -12.60 -1.13
C GLN A 77 -10.12 -12.71 -1.05
N HIS A 78 -9.53 -13.87 -1.36
CA HIS A 78 -8.10 -14.11 -1.21
C HIS A 78 -7.59 -15.40 -1.91
N PHE A 79 -6.28 -15.44 -2.07
CA PHE A 79 -5.51 -16.65 -2.37
C PHE A 79 -5.25 -17.40 -1.06
N TYR A 80 -5.50 -18.72 -1.03
CA TYR A 80 -5.41 -19.52 0.18
C TYR A 80 -4.83 -20.92 -0.08
N VAL A 81 -4.30 -21.53 0.98
CA VAL A 81 -3.92 -22.96 1.00
C VAL A 81 -4.98 -23.78 1.72
N LYS A 82 -5.36 -24.91 1.13
CA LYS A 82 -6.28 -25.88 1.74
C LYS A 82 -5.66 -27.27 1.78
N SER A 83 -5.73 -27.91 2.94
CA SER A 83 -5.41 -29.32 3.13
C SER A 83 -6.54 -30.21 2.64
N LEU A 84 -6.20 -31.29 1.92
CA LEU A 84 -7.18 -32.29 1.46
C LEU A 84 -7.47 -33.34 2.53
N THR A 85 -6.50 -33.61 3.40
CA THR A 85 -6.64 -34.51 4.55
C THR A 85 -7.08 -33.71 5.78
N PRO A 86 -8.04 -34.22 6.59
CA PRO A 86 -8.45 -33.55 7.81
C PRO A 86 -7.28 -33.41 8.80
N GLU A 87 -7.17 -32.23 9.38
CA GLU A 87 -6.10 -31.84 10.30
C GLU A 87 -6.54 -32.09 11.75
N SER A 88 -5.61 -32.48 12.62
CA SER A 88 -5.84 -32.38 14.07
C SER A 88 -5.76 -30.93 14.53
N ASP A 89 -6.46 -30.58 15.62
CA ASP A 89 -6.43 -29.23 16.21
C ASP A 89 -5.01 -28.70 16.44
N TYR A 90 -4.07 -29.57 16.78
CA TYR A 90 -2.67 -29.20 16.98
C TYR A 90 -1.97 -28.85 15.66
N GLN A 91 -2.18 -29.65 14.61
CA GLN A 91 -1.61 -29.39 13.28
C GLN A 91 -2.17 -28.09 12.70
N GLN A 92 -3.48 -27.91 12.79
CA GLN A 92 -4.14 -26.70 12.31
C GLN A 92 -3.54 -25.46 12.96
N ARG A 93 -3.35 -25.47 14.29
CA ARG A 93 -2.74 -24.33 15.00
C ARG A 93 -1.33 -23.99 14.55
N ILE A 94 -0.54 -25.01 14.20
CA ILE A 94 0.83 -24.83 13.69
C ILE A 94 0.79 -24.28 12.27
N ILE A 95 -0.08 -24.83 11.42
CA ILE A 95 -0.22 -24.41 10.03
C ILE A 95 -0.67 -22.94 9.97
N GLU A 96 -1.68 -22.55 10.74
CA GLU A 96 -2.15 -21.16 10.87
C GLU A 96 -1.01 -20.22 11.24
N ALA A 97 -0.32 -20.47 12.36
CA ALA A 97 0.82 -19.63 12.77
C ALA A 97 1.97 -19.64 11.74
N GLY A 98 2.06 -20.71 10.96
CA GLY A 98 3.05 -20.95 9.93
C GLY A 98 3.19 -19.84 8.91
N GLY A 99 2.09 -19.38 8.32
CA GLY A 99 2.13 -18.32 7.32
C GLY A 99 2.68 -17.02 7.90
N ALA A 100 2.26 -16.68 9.12
CA ALA A 100 2.74 -15.48 9.80
C ALA A 100 4.24 -15.58 10.16
N LEU A 101 4.69 -16.74 10.63
CA LEU A 101 6.09 -17.00 10.95
C LEU A 101 7.00 -16.93 9.72
N PHE A 102 6.56 -17.45 8.57
CA PHE A 102 7.32 -17.36 7.32
C PHE A 102 7.49 -15.91 6.84
N ASN A 103 6.45 -15.08 6.97
CA ASN A 103 6.55 -13.65 6.69
C ASN A 103 7.51 -12.93 7.65
N LEU A 104 7.48 -13.24 8.95
CA LEU A 104 8.45 -12.69 9.89
C LEU A 104 9.89 -13.10 9.60
N LEU A 105 10.11 -14.38 9.28
CA LEU A 105 11.43 -14.92 8.99
C LEU A 105 12.00 -14.30 7.72
N SER A 106 11.21 -14.25 6.63
CA SER A 106 11.63 -13.63 5.38
C SER A 106 11.87 -12.12 5.53
N GLY A 107 10.99 -11.41 6.24
CA GLY A 107 11.16 -10.00 6.57
C GLY A 107 12.45 -9.74 7.36
N THR A 108 12.76 -10.57 8.35
CA THR A 108 13.98 -10.47 9.13
C THR A 108 15.22 -10.78 8.29
N LEU A 109 15.14 -11.76 7.38
CA LEU A 109 16.21 -12.06 6.44
C LEU A 109 16.47 -10.89 5.49
N PHE A 110 15.41 -10.27 4.94
CA PHE A 110 15.54 -9.07 4.11
C PHE A 110 16.14 -7.90 4.87
N LEU A 111 15.71 -7.69 6.12
CA LEU A 111 16.31 -6.67 6.99
C LEU A 111 17.80 -6.92 7.20
N PHE A 112 18.19 -8.16 7.49
CA PHE A 112 19.59 -8.54 7.63
C PHE A 112 20.38 -8.28 6.34
N VAL A 113 19.84 -8.62 5.17
CA VAL A 113 20.46 -8.33 3.88
C VAL A 113 20.64 -6.82 3.67
N ILE A 114 19.63 -6.00 3.99
CA ILE A 114 19.71 -4.54 3.91
C ILE A 114 20.81 -4.01 4.82
N LEU A 115 20.85 -4.46 6.09
CA LEU A 115 21.84 -4.05 7.07
C LEU A 115 23.27 -4.47 6.70
N MET A 116 23.44 -5.66 6.11
CA MET A 116 24.74 -6.14 5.64
C MET A 116 25.21 -5.48 4.35
N ARG A 117 24.28 -5.01 3.51
CA ARG A 117 24.58 -4.34 2.24
C ARG A 117 24.70 -2.83 2.35
N LEU A 118 24.39 -2.24 3.51
CA LEU A 118 24.58 -0.81 3.79
C LEU A 118 25.99 -0.25 3.39
N PRO A 119 27.11 -0.98 3.56
CA PRO A 119 28.42 -0.50 3.13
C PRO A 119 28.60 -0.42 1.60
N ASP A 120 27.87 -1.25 0.85
CA ASP A 120 27.88 -1.29 -0.63
C ASP A 120 26.63 -0.64 -1.25
N ALA A 121 25.73 -0.08 -0.42
CA ALA A 121 24.44 0.45 -0.84
C ALA A 121 24.58 1.65 -1.80
N GLU A 122 25.74 2.30 -1.83
CA GLU A 122 26.07 3.33 -2.84
C GLU A 122 26.00 2.80 -4.28
N LYS A 123 26.16 1.49 -4.49
CA LYS A 123 26.05 0.83 -5.81
C LYS A 123 24.61 0.46 -6.17
N LEU A 124 23.70 0.40 -5.18
CA LEU A 124 22.30 0.07 -5.43
C LEU A 124 21.54 1.34 -5.82
N SER A 125 20.69 1.26 -6.86
CA SER A 125 19.79 2.37 -7.17
C SER A 125 18.90 2.67 -5.96
N LYS A 126 18.69 3.97 -5.66
CA LYS A 126 17.78 4.43 -4.59
C LYS A 126 16.41 3.77 -4.70
N LYS A 127 15.91 3.56 -5.93
CA LYS A 127 14.61 2.90 -6.17
C LYS A 127 14.64 1.42 -5.78
N THR A 128 15.70 0.69 -6.14
CA THR A 128 15.86 -0.71 -5.75
C THR A 128 15.94 -0.85 -4.23
N SER A 129 16.73 0.00 -3.56
CA SER A 129 16.81 0.00 -2.10
C SER A 129 15.45 0.29 -1.47
N PHE A 130 14.69 1.23 -2.03
CA PHE A 130 13.35 1.55 -1.56
C PHE A 130 12.40 0.35 -1.67
N TYR A 131 12.32 -0.32 -2.83
CA TYR A 131 11.43 -1.48 -2.99
C TYR A 131 11.84 -2.68 -2.13
N PHE A 132 13.13 -2.92 -1.92
CA PHE A 132 13.60 -3.95 -0.99
C PHE A 132 13.19 -3.64 0.45
N SER A 133 13.36 -2.39 0.89
CA SER A 133 12.90 -1.95 2.21
C SER A 133 11.38 -2.04 2.34
N LEU A 134 10.64 -1.71 1.27
CA LEU A 134 9.19 -1.85 1.24
C LEU A 134 8.76 -3.31 1.39
N LEU A 135 9.32 -4.22 0.58
CA LEU A 135 9.06 -5.66 0.68
C LEU A 135 9.38 -6.21 2.08
N CYS A 136 10.50 -5.80 2.67
CA CYS A 136 10.88 -6.13 4.04
C CYS A 136 9.81 -5.65 5.04
N ALA A 137 9.43 -4.38 4.98
CA ALA A 137 8.44 -3.79 5.87
C ALA A 137 7.07 -4.47 5.72
N THR A 138 6.65 -4.78 4.49
CA THR A 138 5.40 -5.50 4.22
C THR A 138 5.41 -6.89 4.83
N ASN A 139 6.47 -7.68 4.65
CA ASN A 139 6.56 -9.03 5.23
C ASN A 139 6.52 -8.98 6.76
N LEU A 140 7.29 -8.08 7.38
CA LEU A 140 7.24 -7.91 8.83
C LEU A 140 5.85 -7.49 9.33
N LEU A 141 5.24 -6.50 8.68
CA LEU A 141 3.94 -5.98 9.08
C LEU A 141 2.85 -7.06 8.96
N VAL A 142 2.79 -7.77 7.83
CA VAL A 142 1.82 -8.85 7.62
C VAL A 142 2.04 -9.95 8.67
N GLY A 143 3.28 -10.38 8.89
CA GLY A 143 3.59 -11.40 9.89
C GLY A 143 3.17 -11.00 11.32
N ILE A 144 3.46 -9.76 11.74
CA ILE A 144 3.06 -9.26 13.07
C ILE A 144 1.54 -9.17 13.17
N MET A 145 0.88 -8.58 12.17
CA MET A 145 -0.58 -8.39 12.20
C MET A 145 -1.33 -9.72 12.23
N THR A 146 -0.90 -10.71 11.43
CA THR A 146 -1.53 -12.03 11.44
C THR A 146 -1.34 -12.74 12.77
N LEU A 147 -0.14 -12.71 13.37
CA LEU A 147 0.08 -13.30 14.71
C LEU A 147 -0.78 -12.62 15.78
N ILE A 148 -0.88 -11.28 15.77
CA ILE A 148 -1.72 -10.55 16.72
C ILE A 148 -3.19 -10.97 16.55
N LEU A 149 -3.67 -11.03 15.31
CA LEU A 149 -5.04 -11.44 15.01
C LEU A 149 -5.31 -12.86 15.48
N GLU A 150 -4.41 -13.80 15.23
CA GLU A 150 -4.52 -15.18 15.73
C GLU A 150 -4.58 -15.26 17.25
N VAL A 151 -3.74 -14.48 17.96
CA VAL A 151 -3.77 -14.44 19.43
C VAL A 151 -5.10 -13.89 19.92
N ILE A 152 -5.61 -12.81 19.32
CA ILE A 152 -6.89 -12.20 19.70
C ILE A 152 -8.06 -13.18 19.48
N LEU A 153 -8.11 -13.82 18.31
CA LEU A 153 -9.16 -14.77 17.94
C LEU A 153 -9.15 -16.03 18.83
N ARG A 154 -8.02 -16.38 19.42
CA ARG A 154 -7.90 -17.54 20.33
C ARG A 154 -8.27 -17.24 21.78
N VAL A 155 -8.24 -15.97 22.19
CA VAL A 155 -8.57 -15.54 23.56
C VAL A 155 -10.04 -15.14 23.70
N SER A 156 -10.70 -14.82 22.58
CA SER A 156 -12.11 -14.40 22.53
C SER A 156 -13.07 -15.58 22.47
#